data_AF-L8WDN9-F1
#
_entry.id   AF-L8WDN9-F1
#
_cell.length_a   1.000
_cell.length_b   1.000
_cell.length_c   1.000
_cell.angle_alpha   90.00
_cell.angle_beta   90.00
_cell.angle_gamma   90.00
#
_symmetry.space_group_name_H-M   'P 1'
#
loop_
_entity.id
_entity.type
_entity.pdbx_description
1 polymer ?
#
loop_
_entity_poly.entity_id
_entity_poly.type
_entity_poly.pdbx_seq_one_letter_code
_entity_poly.pdbx_strand_id
1 'polypeptide(L)'
;MEHKRLDLNGAIEFVNKLTRQRLDDYVAAKAQLPSFGPGLDEQVAQYLKGIEYCVQGFIEWTFLTPRYFGNEALHVKETGVVNLMAPITLEAHVVVEA
;
A
#
# COMPACT_ATOMS: atom_id res chain seq x y z
N MET A 1 -5.64 -0.73 15.84
CA MET A 1 -6.08 0.08 16.99
C MET A 1 -6.29 -0.81 18.21
N GLU A 2 -7.29 -1.71 18.22
CA GLU A 2 -7.63 -2.61 19.35
C GLU A 2 -6.45 -3.43 19.95
N HIS A 3 -5.91 -4.41 19.22
CA HIS A 3 -4.91 -5.34 19.78
C HIS A 3 -3.61 -4.67 20.25
N LYS A 4 -3.23 -3.57 19.59
CA LYS A 4 -2.00 -2.81 19.91
C LYS A 4 -2.28 -1.62 20.82
N ARG A 5 -3.55 -1.36 21.18
CA ARG A 5 -4.01 -0.20 21.96
C ARG A 5 -3.44 1.13 21.43
N LEU A 6 -3.53 1.31 20.12
CA LEU A 6 -3.09 2.51 19.42
C LEU A 6 -4.32 3.35 19.06
N ASP A 7 -4.19 4.67 19.17
CA ASP A 7 -5.09 5.61 18.53
C ASP A 7 -4.96 5.56 16.99
N LEU A 8 -5.74 6.35 16.27
CA LEU A 8 -5.76 6.32 14.81
C LEU A 8 -4.38 6.64 14.21
N ASN A 9 -3.77 7.74 14.67
CA ASN A 9 -2.46 8.17 14.17
C ASN A 9 -1.37 7.15 14.51
N GLY A 10 -1.34 6.63 15.73
CA GLY A 10 -0.42 5.57 16.13
C GLY A 10 -0.61 4.31 15.31
N ALA A 11 -1.85 3.95 14.94
CA ALA A 11 -2.11 2.81 14.07
C ALA A 11 -1.63 3.04 12.63
N ILE A 12 -1.83 4.24 12.08
CA ILE A 12 -1.32 4.62 10.74
C ILE A 12 0.20 4.54 10.73
N GLU A 13 0.88 5.14 11.71
CA GLU A 13 2.34 5.11 11.82
C GLU A 13 2.87 3.68 12.00
N PHE A 14 2.16 2.86 12.77
CA PHE A 14 2.52 1.46 12.94
C PHE A 14 2.47 0.69 11.61
N VAL A 15 1.41 0.87 10.82
CA VAL A 15 1.30 0.24 9.48
C VAL A 15 2.35 0.79 8.52
N ASN A 16 2.59 2.11 8.52
CA ASN A 16 3.64 2.75 7.72
C ASN A 16 5.02 2.13 8.01
N LYS A 17 5.35 1.94 9.29
CA LYS A 17 6.58 1.26 9.72
C LYS A 17 6.67 -0.17 9.17
N LEU A 18 5.59 -0.95 9.27
CA LEU A 18 5.57 -2.33 8.76
C LEU A 18 5.72 -2.38 7.24
N THR A 19 5.08 -1.47 6.52
CA THR A 19 5.20 -1.38 5.06
C THR A 19 6.63 -1.04 4.64
N ARG A 20 7.28 -0.07 5.30
CA ARG A 20 8.69 0.27 5.04
C ARG A 20 9.61 -0.90 5.30
N GLN A 21 9.46 -1.55 6.45
CA GLN A 21 10.23 -2.74 6.79
C GLN A 21 10.05 -3.85 5.74
N ARG A 22 8.83 -4.05 5.21
CA ARG A 22 8.60 -5.06 4.18
C ARG A 22 9.28 -4.73 2.85
N LEU A 23 9.39 -3.44 2.50
CA LEU A 23 10.16 -3.00 1.32
C LEU A 23 11.66 -3.23 1.52
N ASP A 24 12.20 -2.89 2.70
CA ASP A 24 13.60 -3.14 3.03
C ASP A 24 13.93 -4.64 2.99
N ASP A 25 13.07 -5.47 3.59
CA ASP A 25 13.18 -6.94 3.54
C ASP A 25 13.18 -7.46 2.09
N TYR A 26 12.31 -6.92 1.23
CA TYR A 26 12.25 -7.30 -0.19
C TYR A 26 13.54 -6.96 -0.93
N VAL A 27 14.06 -5.73 -0.74
CA VAL A 27 15.31 -5.29 -1.39
C VAL A 27 16.48 -6.15 -0.92
N ALA A 28 16.56 -6.43 0.39
CA ALA A 28 17.60 -7.30 0.94
C ALA A 28 17.49 -8.73 0.41
N ALA A 29 16.29 -9.30 0.33
CA ALA A 29 16.07 -10.64 -0.20
C ALA A 29 16.40 -10.72 -1.70
N LYS A 30 16.00 -9.72 -2.49
CA LYS A 30 16.31 -9.62 -3.92
C LYS A 30 17.82 -9.62 -4.17
N ALA A 31 18.58 -8.88 -3.35
CA ALA A 31 20.04 -8.81 -3.47
C ALA A 31 20.76 -10.12 -3.11
N GLN A 32 20.10 -11.01 -2.36
CA GLN A 32 20.65 -12.31 -1.93
C GLN A 32 20.22 -13.47 -2.82
N LEU A 33 19.44 -13.23 -3.87
CA LEU A 33 19.04 -14.30 -4.79
C LEU A 33 20.28 -14.91 -5.45
N PRO A 34 20.41 -16.25 -5.45
CA PRO A 34 21.46 -16.90 -6.20
C PRO A 34 21.19 -16.74 -7.71
N SER A 35 22.23 -16.93 -8.52
CA SER A 35 22.02 -17.23 -9.94
C SER A 35 21.38 -18.61 -10.06
N PHE A 36 20.34 -18.70 -10.88
CA PHE A 36 19.66 -19.93 -11.27
C PHE A 36 20.12 -20.42 -12.66
N GLY A 37 20.98 -19.65 -13.31
CA GLY A 37 21.59 -19.96 -14.60
C GLY A 37 21.04 -19.10 -15.75
N PRO A 38 21.71 -19.14 -16.92
CA PRO A 38 21.32 -18.35 -18.08
C PRO A 38 19.86 -18.60 -18.49
N GLY A 39 19.15 -17.53 -18.88
CA GLY A 39 17.74 -17.57 -19.27
C GLY A 39 16.74 -17.64 -18.10
N LEU A 40 17.05 -18.34 -17.00
CA LEU A 40 16.24 -18.26 -15.77
C LEU A 40 16.51 -16.96 -15.02
N ASP A 41 17.75 -16.51 -14.94
CA ASP A 41 18.11 -15.24 -14.30
C ASP A 41 17.39 -14.04 -14.94
N GLU A 42 17.23 -14.04 -16.27
CA GLU A 42 16.48 -13.01 -17.01
C GLU A 42 14.98 -13.05 -16.67
N GLN A 43 14.40 -14.24 -16.60
CA GLN A 43 12.98 -14.41 -16.23
C GLN A 43 12.72 -14.00 -14.78
N VAL A 44 13.62 -14.34 -13.86
CA VAL A 44 13.57 -13.92 -12.46
C VAL A 44 13.65 -12.39 -12.38
N ALA A 45 14.58 -11.76 -13.09
CA ALA A 45 14.69 -10.30 -13.13
C ALA A 45 13.41 -9.63 -13.65
N GLN A 46 12.82 -10.17 -14.72
CA GLN A 46 11.56 -9.67 -15.27
C GLN A 46 10.39 -9.86 -14.30
N TYR A 47 10.31 -10.99 -13.61
CA TYR A 47 9.28 -11.26 -12.61
C TYR A 47 9.38 -10.31 -11.42
N LEU A 48 10.59 -10.08 -10.90
CA LEU A 48 10.85 -9.12 -9.81
C LEU A 48 10.43 -7.70 -10.21
N LYS A 49 10.77 -7.28 -11.44
CA LYS A 49 10.33 -6.00 -11.99
C LYS A 49 8.81 -5.89 -12.08
N GLY A 50 8.14 -6.99 -12.43
CA GLY A 50 6.68 -7.08 -12.41
C GLY A 50 6.09 -6.85 -11.02
N ILE A 51 6.67 -7.45 -9.97
CA ILE A 51 6.26 -7.23 -8.58
C ILE A 51 6.42 -5.74 -8.21
N GLU A 52 7.55 -5.14 -8.55
CA GLU A 52 7.82 -3.71 -8.28
C GLU A 52 6.78 -2.80 -8.97
N TYR A 53 6.44 -3.09 -10.22
CA TYR A 53 5.38 -2.38 -10.92
C TYR A 53 3.99 -2.62 -10.34
N CYS A 54 3.68 -3.80 -9.83
CA CYS A 54 2.41 -4.04 -9.14
C CYS A 54 2.28 -3.13 -7.90
N VAL A 55 3.34 -3.01 -7.10
CA VAL A 55 3.35 -2.14 -5.91
C VAL A 55 3.16 -0.67 -6.32
N GLN A 56 3.92 -0.19 -7.31
CA GLN A 56 3.76 1.18 -7.82
C GLN A 56 2.36 1.41 -8.42
N GLY A 57 1.85 0.44 -9.17
CA GLY A 57 0.55 0.48 -9.81
C GLY A 57 -0.60 0.60 -8.81
N PHE A 58 -0.52 -0.10 -7.67
CA PHE A 58 -1.52 0.05 -6.61
C PHE A 58 -1.53 1.47 -6.02
N ILE A 59 -0.36 2.06 -5.77
CA ILE A 59 -0.26 3.44 -5.27
C ILE A 59 -0.89 4.41 -6.28
N GLU A 60 -0.52 4.30 -7.55
CA GLU A 60 -1.11 5.15 -8.59
C GLU A 60 -2.61 4.95 -8.71
N TRP A 61 -3.09 3.70 -8.77
CA TRP A 61 -4.50 3.38 -8.90
C TRP A 61 -5.34 3.91 -7.72
N THR A 62 -4.79 3.89 -6.51
CA THR A 62 -5.43 4.47 -5.32
C THR A 62 -5.78 5.94 -5.49
N PHE A 63 -4.95 6.72 -6.21
CA PHE A 63 -5.19 8.15 -6.45
C PHE A 63 -5.77 8.47 -7.83
N LEU A 64 -5.68 7.54 -8.79
CA LEU A 64 -6.24 7.72 -10.14
C LEU A 64 -7.74 7.47 -10.20
N THR A 65 -8.28 6.68 -9.28
CA THR A 65 -9.69 6.31 -9.27
C THR A 65 -10.44 6.98 -8.11
N PRO A 66 -11.73 7.27 -8.26
CA PRO A 66 -12.53 7.89 -7.19
C PRO A 66 -12.82 6.92 -6.04
N ARG A 67 -12.37 5.66 -6.10
CA ARG A 67 -12.76 4.59 -5.18
C ARG A 67 -12.49 4.91 -3.70
N TYR A 68 -11.38 5.58 -3.40
CA TYR A 68 -10.95 5.83 -2.02
C TYR A 68 -11.16 7.26 -1.57
N PHE A 69 -10.94 8.23 -2.47
CA PHE A 69 -10.95 9.65 -2.13
C PHE A 69 -11.97 10.45 -2.94
N GLY A 70 -12.79 9.80 -3.78
CA GLY A 70 -13.75 10.48 -4.64
C GLY A 70 -13.10 11.57 -5.49
N ASN A 71 -13.70 12.75 -5.49
CA ASN A 71 -13.20 13.93 -6.21
C ASN A 71 -11.94 14.55 -5.57
N GLU A 72 -11.59 14.17 -4.34
CA GLU A 72 -10.45 14.71 -3.60
C GLU A 72 -9.14 13.95 -3.90
N ALA A 73 -9.17 12.90 -4.73
CA ALA A 73 -8.02 12.01 -4.93
C ALA A 73 -6.73 12.73 -5.36
N LEU A 74 -6.84 13.74 -6.24
CA LEU A 74 -5.69 14.55 -6.66
C LEU A 74 -5.16 15.41 -5.50
N HIS A 75 -6.05 16.07 -4.76
CA HIS A 75 -5.68 16.88 -3.60
C HIS A 75 -4.96 16.04 -2.54
N VAL A 76 -5.47 14.84 -2.24
CA VAL A 76 -4.83 13.92 -1.29
C VAL A 76 -3.47 13.46 -1.80
N LYS A 77 -3.33 13.15 -3.10
CA LYS A 77 -2.04 12.74 -3.70
C LYS A 77 -0.96 13.81 -3.55
N GLU A 78 -1.32 15.07 -3.78
CA GLU A 78 -0.39 16.20 -3.77
C GLU A 78 -0.02 16.65 -2.34
N THR A 79 -0.98 16.63 -1.43
CA THR A 79 -0.81 17.20 -0.08
C THR A 79 -0.52 16.15 0.99
N GLY A 80 -0.89 14.89 0.77
CA GLY A 80 -0.90 13.85 1.79
C GLY A 80 -1.95 14.06 2.88
N VAL A 81 -2.83 15.06 2.75
CA VAL A 81 -3.86 15.38 3.74
C VAL A 81 -5.15 14.68 3.38
N VAL A 82 -5.67 13.86 4.29
CA VAL A 82 -6.96 13.18 4.15
C VAL A 82 -7.96 13.81 5.09
N ASN A 83 -9.08 14.29 4.54
CA ASN A 83 -10.23 14.66 5.33
C ASN A 83 -10.97 13.40 5.78
N LEU A 84 -10.68 12.97 7.01
CA LEU A 84 -11.36 11.85 7.61
C LEU A 84 -12.79 12.28 7.94
N MET A 85 -13.76 11.66 7.27
CA MET A 85 -15.15 11.76 7.69
C MET A 85 -15.26 11.18 9.10
N ALA A 86 -15.72 11.99 10.05
CA ALA A 86 -16.07 11.56 11.41
C ALA A 86 -17.00 10.34 11.36
N PRO A 87 -16.97 9.46 12.37
CA PRO A 87 -17.25 8.05 12.17
C PRO A 87 -18.65 7.82 11.60
N ILE A 88 -18.72 6.97 10.56
CA ILE A 88 -19.78 5.97 10.49
C ILE A 88 -19.75 5.35 11.89
N THR A 89 -20.79 5.60 12.71
CA THR A 89 -20.93 4.98 14.03
C THR A 89 -20.54 3.51 13.90
N LEU A 90 -19.86 2.91 14.89
CA LEU A 90 -19.46 1.49 14.78
C LEU A 90 -20.65 0.56 14.46
N GLU A 91 -21.86 1.02 14.77
CA GLU A 91 -23.15 0.37 14.50
C GLU A 91 -23.79 0.72 13.14
N ALA A 92 -23.28 1.72 12.42
CA ALA A 92 -23.84 2.07 11.13
C ALA A 92 -23.46 1.01 10.09
N HIS A 93 -24.50 0.36 9.58
CA HIS A 93 -24.40 -0.60 8.49
C HIS A 93 -23.71 0.04 7.29
N VAL A 94 -22.62 -0.58 6.83
CA VAL A 94 -22.02 -0.27 5.54
C VAL A 94 -23.01 -0.72 4.47
N VAL A 95 -23.77 0.22 3.92
CA VAL A 95 -24.60 -0.03 2.74
C VAL A 95 -23.67 0.06 1.54
N VAL A 96 -23.35 -1.09 0.97
CA VAL A 96 -22.72 -1.16 -0.36
C VAL A 96 -23.86 -1.10 -1.37
N GLU A 97 -24.10 0.07 -1.94
CA GLU A 97 -24.96 0.17 -3.12
C GLU A 97 -24.24 -0.47 -4.30
N ALA A 98 -24.93 -1.43 -4.93
CA ALA A 98 -24.46 -2.20 -6.08
C ALA A 98 -24.87 -1.52 -7.40
#